data_AF-A0A2S6ZNG7-F1
#
_entry.id   AF-A0A2S6ZNG7-F1
#
_cell.length_a   1.000
_cell.length_b   1.000
_cell.length_c   1.000
_cell.angle_alpha   90.00
_cell.angle_beta   90.00
_cell.angle_gamma   90.00
#
_symmetry.space_group_name_H-M   'P 1'
#
loop_
_entity.id
_entity.type
_entity.pdbx_description
1 polymer ?
#
loop_
_entity_poly.entity_id
_entity_poly.type
_entity_poly.pdbx_seq_one_letter_code
_entity_poly.pdbx_strand_id
1 'polypeptide(L)'
;MYVSKLSLVLVVAALVAACATKPAPDFGGRWKHVNHFDEAPTEIPLYTSYTYQATPMDGTLKTMLERWAADSNMQLSYNLPSDYTLIAPVSSISTTSVQQAATELSAVYAAQGVSVSVSANKLLVQPVPVSSGAKL
;
A
#
# COMPACT_ATOMS: atom_id res chain seq x y z
N MET A 1 -47.17 60.06 12.84
CA MET A 1 -45.84 60.26 12.22
C MET A 1 -44.65 59.66 13.00
N TYR A 2 -44.77 59.33 14.30
CA TYR A 2 -43.67 58.72 15.07
C TYR A 2 -43.50 57.20 14.84
N VAL A 3 -44.60 56.46 14.65
CA VAL A 3 -44.59 54.99 14.49
C VAL A 3 -43.88 54.55 13.19
N SER A 4 -44.09 55.27 12.08
CA SER A 4 -43.46 54.97 10.79
C SER A 4 -41.94 55.20 10.78
N LYS A 5 -41.46 56.23 11.52
CA LYS A 5 -40.02 56.46 11.70
C LYS A 5 -39.38 55.37 12.57
N LEU A 6 -40.11 54.87 13.59
CA LEU A 6 -39.64 53.80 14.46
C LEU A 6 -39.49 52.47 13.70
N SER A 7 -40.46 52.12 12.84
CA SER A 7 -40.39 50.91 12.01
C SER A 7 -39.27 50.96 10.97
N LEU A 8 -39.02 52.13 10.36
CA LEU A 8 -37.91 52.29 9.42
C LEU A 8 -36.55 52.07 10.10
N VAL A 9 -36.37 52.60 11.31
CA VAL A 9 -35.13 52.40 12.09
C VAL A 9 -34.93 50.93 12.45
N LEU A 10 -36.00 50.22 12.82
CA LEU A 10 -35.95 48.79 13.14
C LEU A 10 -35.58 47.92 11.93
N VAL A 11 -36.16 48.22 10.76
CA VAL A 11 -35.85 47.51 9.51
C VAL A 11 -34.41 47.76 9.07
N VAL A 12 -33.94 49.01 9.17
CA VAL A 12 -32.54 49.34 8.87
C VAL A 12 -31.58 48.64 9.85
N ALA A 13 -31.91 48.59 11.15
CA ALA A 13 -31.08 47.89 12.13
C ALA A 13 -30.99 46.38 11.87
N ALA A 14 -32.10 45.74 11.48
CA ALA A 14 -32.12 44.31 11.14
C ALA A 14 -31.31 43.98 9.87
N LEU A 15 -31.37 44.85 8.85
CA LEU A 15 -30.59 44.68 7.62
C LEU A 15 -29.08 44.83 7.85
N VAL A 16 -28.65 45.72 8.76
CA VAL A 16 -27.22 45.91 9.09
C VAL A 16 -26.68 44.73 9.92
N ALA A 17 -27.50 44.09 10.76
CA ALA A 17 -27.10 42.91 11.52
C ALA A 17 -26.89 41.65 10.64
N ALA A 18 -27.52 41.58 9.47
CA ALA A 18 -27.38 40.48 8.52
C ALA A 18 -26.04 40.48 7.75
N CYS A 19 -25.29 41.59 7.80
CA CYS A 19 -23.95 41.71 7.21
C CYS A 19 -22.80 41.36 8.18
N ALA A 20 -23.10 40.87 9.39
CA ALA A 20 -22.07 40.49 10.36
C ALA A 20 -21.44 39.13 9.99
N THR A 21 -20.25 39.16 9.38
CA THR A 21 -19.46 37.96 9.07
C THR A 21 -18.97 37.29 10.36
N LYS A 22 -19.25 35.99 10.52
CA LYS A 22 -18.70 35.19 11.62
C LYS A 22 -17.16 35.16 11.48
N PRO A 23 -16.39 35.55 12.50
CA PRO A 23 -14.94 35.49 12.42
C PRO A 23 -14.47 34.04 12.24
N ALA A 24 -13.34 33.86 11.54
CA ALA A 24 -12.71 32.56 11.43
C ALA A 24 -12.33 32.03 12.83
N PRO A 25 -12.39 30.71 13.07
CA PRO A 25 -11.86 30.13 14.30
C PRO A 25 -10.39 30.50 14.46
N ASP A 26 -10.02 30.96 15.66
CA ASP A 26 -8.64 31.32 16.00
C ASP A 26 -7.88 30.12 16.58
N PHE A 27 -6.55 30.18 16.56
CA PHE A 27 -5.70 29.16 17.15
C PHE A 27 -5.62 29.36 18.66
N GLY A 28 -5.80 28.28 19.42
CA GLY A 28 -5.74 28.30 20.88
C GLY A 28 -4.74 27.28 21.43
N GLY A 29 -4.34 27.47 22.68
CA GLY A 29 -3.43 26.57 23.41
C GLY A 29 -2.07 27.19 23.73
N ARG A 30 -1.23 26.44 24.44
CA ARG A 30 0.16 26.85 24.68
C ARG A 30 0.96 26.49 23.43
N TRP A 31 1.65 27.49 22.86
CA TRP A 31 2.61 27.26 21.79
C TRP A 31 3.63 26.21 22.23
N LYS A 32 3.64 25.05 21.57
CA LYS A 32 4.68 24.03 21.73
C LYS A 32 5.80 24.31 20.73
N HIS A 33 7.03 24.12 21.18
CA HIS A 33 8.19 24.23 20.30
C HIS A 33 8.14 23.11 19.25
N VAL A 34 8.18 23.48 17.97
CA VAL A 34 8.03 22.53 16.86
C VAL A 34 9.34 21.79 16.59
N ASN A 35 10.46 22.52 16.52
CA ASN A 35 11.76 21.95 16.17
C ASN A 35 12.50 21.46 17.43
N HIS A 36 12.24 20.24 17.86
CA HIS A 36 12.97 19.63 18.97
C HIS A 36 13.67 18.37 18.49
N PHE A 37 14.73 17.97 19.18
CA PHE A 37 15.32 16.66 18.99
C PHE A 37 14.52 15.64 19.81
N ASP A 38 14.38 14.43 19.27
CA ASP A 38 13.78 13.31 19.99
C ASP A 38 14.69 12.85 21.13
N GLU A 39 14.09 12.28 22.17
CA GLU A 39 14.82 11.79 23.36
C GLU A 39 15.68 10.56 23.05
N ALA A 40 15.28 9.75 22.06
CA ALA A 40 15.94 8.52 21.68
C ALA A 40 16.49 8.60 20.25
N PRO A 41 17.72 8.13 20.01
CA PRO A 41 18.23 8.02 18.64
C PRO A 41 17.43 6.97 17.86
N THR A 42 16.98 7.35 16.67
CA THR A 42 16.37 6.40 15.71
C THR A 42 17.48 5.88 14.79
N GLU A 43 17.66 4.56 14.77
CA GLU A 43 18.58 3.93 13.83
C GLU A 43 18.05 4.07 12.40
N ILE A 44 18.87 4.59 11.50
CA ILE A 44 18.60 4.68 10.07
C ILE A 44 19.61 3.77 9.36
N PRO A 45 19.20 2.59 8.85
CA PRO A 45 20.12 1.65 8.21
C PRO A 45 20.82 2.25 7.00
N LEU A 46 22.14 2.06 6.89
CA LEU A 46 22.92 2.53 5.74
C LEU A 46 22.72 1.67 4.48
N TYR A 47 22.44 0.38 4.67
CA TYR A 47 22.21 -0.57 3.58
C TYR A 47 20.90 -1.29 3.80
N THR A 48 19.91 -1.03 2.95
CA THR A 48 18.63 -1.74 2.96
C THR A 48 18.64 -2.79 1.85
N SER A 49 18.54 -4.06 2.22
CA SER A 49 18.33 -5.14 1.26
C SER A 49 16.94 -5.04 0.63
N TYR A 50 16.82 -5.46 -0.62
CA TYR A 50 15.53 -5.60 -1.28
C TYR A 50 14.65 -6.58 -0.49
N THR A 51 13.36 -6.26 -0.36
CA THR A 51 12.37 -7.13 0.29
C THR A 51 11.42 -7.68 -0.77
N TYR A 52 11.44 -9.00 -0.94
CA TYR A 52 10.51 -9.73 -1.80
C TYR A 52 9.16 -9.82 -1.10
N GLN A 53 8.20 -9.08 -1.64
CA GLN A 53 6.83 -9.04 -1.15
C GLN A 53 5.86 -8.68 -2.29
N ALA A 54 4.60 -9.05 -2.15
CA ALA A 54 3.55 -8.56 -3.03
C ALA A 54 3.23 -7.09 -2.73
N THR A 55 2.92 -6.34 -3.78
CA THR A 55 2.47 -4.95 -3.69
C THR A 55 1.11 -4.79 -4.38
N PRO A 56 0.30 -3.77 -4.02
CA PRO A 56 -0.95 -3.50 -4.72
C PRO A 56 -0.81 -3.18 -6.21
N MET A 57 0.41 -2.85 -6.68
CA MET A 57 0.70 -2.65 -8.10
C MET A 57 0.80 -3.97 -8.88
N ASP A 58 1.06 -5.08 -8.18
CA ASP A 58 1.19 -6.40 -8.79
C ASP A 58 -0.19 -7.03 -9.00
N GLY A 59 -0.71 -6.95 -10.22
CA GLY A 59 -2.03 -7.52 -10.55
C GLY A 59 -2.04 -9.06 -10.61
N THR A 60 -0.90 -9.66 -10.93
CA THR A 60 -0.75 -11.10 -11.15
C THR A 60 0.60 -11.64 -10.69
N LEU A 61 0.71 -12.96 -10.57
CA LEU A 61 1.93 -13.68 -10.24
C LEU A 61 3.06 -13.33 -11.20
N LYS A 62 2.80 -13.30 -12.52
CA LYS A 62 3.82 -12.93 -13.51
C LYS A 62 4.32 -11.50 -13.28
N THR A 63 3.43 -10.53 -13.16
CA THR A 63 3.83 -9.11 -12.97
C THR A 63 4.64 -8.90 -11.69
N MET A 64 4.25 -9.56 -10.60
CA MET A 64 5.01 -9.56 -9.35
C MET A 64 6.43 -10.11 -9.54
N LEU A 65 6.56 -11.27 -10.19
CA LEU A 65 7.85 -11.92 -10.42
C LEU A 65 8.72 -11.17 -11.43
N GLU A 66 8.11 -10.49 -12.42
CA GLU A 66 8.82 -9.60 -13.34
C GLU A 66 9.45 -8.44 -12.58
N ARG A 67 8.69 -7.82 -11.66
CA ARG A 67 9.20 -6.75 -10.80
C ARG A 67 10.30 -7.24 -9.87
N TRP A 68 10.10 -8.36 -9.17
CA TRP A 68 11.14 -8.94 -8.29
C TRP A 68 12.42 -9.24 -9.06
N ALA A 69 12.30 -9.76 -10.28
CA ALA A 69 13.44 -10.00 -11.16
C ALA A 69 14.13 -8.69 -11.55
N ALA A 70 13.38 -7.70 -12.00
CA ALA A 70 13.90 -6.39 -12.41
C ALA A 70 14.63 -5.68 -11.27
N ASP A 71 14.01 -5.58 -10.09
CA ASP A 71 14.56 -4.91 -8.91
C ASP A 71 15.85 -5.58 -8.41
N SER A 72 15.99 -6.89 -8.66
CA SER A 72 17.14 -7.70 -8.22
C SER A 72 18.15 -7.97 -9.34
N ASN A 73 17.99 -7.38 -10.53
CA ASN A 73 18.79 -7.70 -11.73
C ASN A 73 18.84 -9.20 -12.09
N MET A 74 17.75 -9.93 -11.82
CA MET A 74 17.56 -11.33 -12.20
C MET A 74 16.76 -11.42 -13.50
N GLN A 75 16.74 -12.62 -14.10
CA GLN A 75 15.87 -12.94 -15.22
C GLN A 75 14.64 -13.71 -14.74
N LEU A 76 13.51 -13.57 -15.44
CA LEU A 76 12.33 -14.41 -15.24
C LEU A 76 12.20 -15.42 -16.40
N SER A 77 11.90 -16.67 -16.07
CA SER A 77 11.46 -17.68 -17.03
C SER A 77 10.12 -18.25 -16.57
N TYR A 78 9.06 -17.73 -17.16
CA TYR A 78 7.68 -18.03 -16.81
C TYR A 78 7.11 -19.09 -17.76
N ASN A 79 7.24 -20.38 -17.41
CA ASN A 79 6.91 -21.50 -18.29
C ASN A 79 5.48 -22.05 -18.05
N LEU A 80 4.57 -21.19 -17.59
CA LEU A 80 3.16 -21.54 -17.42
C LEU A 80 2.35 -21.10 -18.64
N PRO A 81 1.32 -21.86 -19.04
CA PRO A 81 0.46 -21.51 -20.17
C PRO A 81 -0.49 -20.35 -19.86
N SER A 82 -0.67 -19.99 -18.60
CA SER A 82 -1.57 -18.94 -18.14
C SER A 82 -1.01 -18.24 -16.91
N ASP A 83 -1.45 -17.01 -16.70
CA ASP A 83 -1.11 -16.22 -15.52
C ASP A 83 -2.16 -16.40 -14.42
N TYR A 84 -1.76 -16.16 -13.17
CA TYR A 84 -2.61 -16.31 -12.00
C TYR A 84 -2.65 -15.01 -11.21
N THR A 85 -3.81 -14.67 -10.66
CA THR A 85 -3.92 -13.54 -9.74
C THR A 85 -3.24 -13.84 -8.41
N LEU A 86 -2.89 -12.78 -7.67
CA LEU A 86 -2.38 -12.90 -6.31
C LEU A 86 -3.49 -13.27 -5.35
N ILE A 87 -3.27 -14.30 -4.54
CA ILE A 87 -4.20 -14.73 -3.47
C ILE A 87 -3.73 -14.21 -2.11
N ALA A 88 -4.65 -14.10 -1.15
CA ALA A 88 -4.38 -13.47 0.15
C ALA A 88 -3.11 -13.99 0.86
N PRO A 89 -2.76 -15.30 0.85
CA PRO A 89 -1.52 -15.79 1.47
C PRO A 89 -0.22 -15.23 0.87
N VAL A 90 -0.24 -14.69 -0.36
CA VAL A 90 0.97 -14.08 -0.95
C VAL A 90 1.34 -12.79 -0.19
N SER A 91 0.37 -12.10 0.40
CA SER A 91 0.61 -10.86 1.15
C SER A 91 1.41 -11.04 2.45
N SER A 92 1.49 -12.26 2.99
CA SER A 92 2.30 -12.54 4.18
C SER A 92 3.78 -12.82 3.86
N ILE A 93 4.13 -12.97 2.57
CA ILE A 93 5.53 -13.17 2.16
C ILE A 93 6.23 -11.81 2.19
N SER A 94 7.16 -11.65 3.12
CA SER A 94 8.03 -10.47 3.22
C SER A 94 9.38 -10.91 3.76
N THR A 95 10.35 -11.04 2.86
CA THR A 95 11.70 -11.52 3.19
C THR A 95 12.75 -10.90 2.28
N THR A 96 13.98 -10.78 2.76
CA THR A 96 15.13 -10.34 1.97
C THR A 96 15.80 -11.47 1.18
N SER A 97 15.38 -12.73 1.38
CA SER A 97 15.89 -13.90 0.66
C SER A 97 14.96 -14.32 -0.48
N VAL A 98 15.47 -14.25 -1.72
CA VAL A 98 14.73 -14.70 -2.90
C VAL A 98 14.43 -16.21 -2.87
N GLN A 99 15.34 -17.01 -2.29
CA GLN A 99 15.16 -18.46 -2.16
C GLN A 99 14.02 -18.80 -1.20
N GLN A 100 13.96 -18.09 -0.07
CA GLN A 100 12.86 -18.23 0.89
C GLN A 100 11.54 -17.80 0.26
N ALA A 101 11.51 -16.62 -0.39
CA ALA A 101 10.31 -16.12 -1.07
C ALA A 101 9.78 -17.10 -2.13
N ALA A 102 10.66 -17.66 -2.96
CA ALA A 102 10.27 -18.66 -3.97
C ALA A 102 9.74 -19.96 -3.35
N THR A 103 10.29 -20.38 -2.21
CA THR A 103 9.83 -21.57 -1.47
C THR A 103 8.43 -21.36 -0.89
N GLU A 104 8.21 -20.22 -0.22
CA GLU A 104 6.90 -19.86 0.34
C GLU A 104 5.86 -19.70 -0.77
N LEU A 105 6.21 -19.04 -1.87
CA LEU A 105 5.33 -18.85 -3.01
C LEU A 105 4.96 -20.18 -3.69
N SER A 106 5.92 -21.10 -3.80
CA SER A 106 5.65 -22.46 -4.28
C SER A 106 4.67 -23.20 -3.39
N ALA A 107 4.76 -23.04 -2.06
CA ALA A 107 3.81 -23.66 -1.14
C ALA A 107 2.40 -23.07 -1.31
N VAL A 108 2.29 -21.75 -1.49
CA VAL A 108 1.01 -21.05 -1.70
C VAL A 108 0.31 -21.50 -2.97
N TYR A 109 1.04 -21.67 -4.08
CA TYR A 109 0.47 -22.08 -5.37
C TYR A 109 0.59 -23.57 -5.69
N ALA A 110 0.98 -24.40 -4.73
CA ALA A 110 1.14 -25.85 -4.93
C ALA A 110 -0.18 -26.50 -5.41
N ALA A 111 -1.32 -26.06 -4.89
CA ALA A 111 -2.64 -26.55 -5.28
C ALA A 111 -3.00 -26.25 -6.75
N GLN A 112 -2.41 -25.20 -7.32
CA GLN A 112 -2.55 -24.80 -8.73
C GLN A 112 -1.48 -25.45 -9.62
N GLY A 113 -0.61 -26.28 -9.05
CA GLY A 113 0.46 -26.94 -9.79
C GLY A 113 1.56 -26.00 -10.23
N VAL A 114 1.81 -24.93 -9.48
CA VAL A 114 2.87 -23.97 -9.79
C VAL A 114 4.03 -24.18 -8.82
N SER A 115 5.23 -24.29 -9.36
CA SER A 115 6.47 -24.23 -8.58
C SER A 115 7.33 -23.08 -9.08
N VAL A 116 7.86 -22.32 -8.12
CA VAL A 116 8.78 -21.21 -8.30
C VAL A 116 10.09 -21.60 -7.65
N SER A 117 11.18 -21.54 -8.41
CA SER A 117 12.53 -21.81 -7.90
C SER A 117 13.51 -20.76 -8.38
N VAL A 118 14.62 -20.64 -7.67
CA VAL A 118 15.73 -19.76 -8.02
C VAL A 118 16.87 -20.62 -8.52
N SER A 119 17.30 -20.40 -9.76
CA SER A 119 18.44 -21.10 -10.35
C SER A 119 19.44 -20.08 -10.87
N ALA A 120 20.65 -20.07 -10.29
CA ALA A 120 21.65 -19.04 -10.52
C ALA A 120 21.06 -17.62 -10.36
N ASN A 121 20.99 -16.85 -11.44
CA ASN A 121 20.45 -15.48 -11.47
C ASN A 121 19.07 -15.40 -12.14
N LYS A 122 18.27 -16.46 -12.02
CA LYS A 122 16.98 -16.59 -12.73
C LYS A 122 15.90 -17.16 -11.82
N LEU A 123 14.74 -16.52 -11.84
CA LEU A 123 13.48 -17.05 -11.32
C LEU A 123 12.87 -17.97 -12.36
N LEU A 124 12.72 -19.24 -12.02
CA LEU A 124 12.12 -20.26 -12.88
C LEU A 124 10.74 -20.63 -12.32
N VAL A 125 9.71 -20.40 -13.13
CA VAL A 125 8.34 -20.82 -12.83
C VAL A 125 7.97 -21.94 -13.78
N GLN A 126 7.54 -23.07 -13.23
CA GLN A 126 7.22 -24.26 -14.00
C GLN A 126 5.99 -24.98 -13.46
N PRO A 127 5.24 -25.67 -14.33
CA PRO A 127 4.15 -26.52 -13.88
C PRO A 127 4.71 -27.75 -13.16
N VAL A 128 4.05 -28.15 -12.09
CA VAL A 128 4.33 -29.41 -11.38
C VAL A 128 3.05 -30.24 -11.39
N PRO A 129 3.13 -31.56 -11.59
CA PRO A 129 1.97 -32.42 -11.52
C PRO A 129 1.29 -32.28 -10.17
N VAL A 130 0.08 -31.72 -10.15
CA VAL A 130 -0.79 -31.84 -8.99
C VAL A 130 -1.27 -33.28 -8.94
N SER A 131 -1.08 -33.94 -7.81
CA SER A 131 -1.70 -35.24 -7.59
C SER A 131 -3.21 -35.05 -7.69
N SER A 132 -3.81 -35.46 -8.81
CA SER A 132 -5.25 -35.69 -8.86
C SER A 132 -5.51 -36.85 -7.93
N GLY A 133 -5.95 -36.54 -6.70
CA GLY A 133 -6.46 -37.53 -5.77
C GLY A 133 -7.45 -38.44 -6.51
N ALA A 134 -7.20 -39.74 -6.41
CA ALA A 134 -7.91 -40.85 -7.04
C ALA A 134 -9.29 -40.48 -7.63
N LYS A 135 -9.37 -40.45 -8.97
CA LYS A 135 -10.64 -40.56 -9.66
C LYS A 135 -11.10 -42.02 -9.49
N LEU A 136 -12.06 -42.23 -8.59
CA LEU A 136 -12.86 -43.47 -8.51
C LEU A 136 -13.66 -43.66 -9.79
#